data_AF-K8E4I8-F1
#
_entry.id   AF-K8E4I8-F1
#
_cell.length_a   1.000
_cell.length_b   1.000
_cell.length_c   1.000
_cell.angle_alpha   90.00
_cell.angle_beta   90.00
_cell.angle_gamma   90.00
#
_symmetry.space_group_name_H-M   'P 1'
#
loop_
_entity.id
_entity.type
_entity.pdbx_description
1 polymer ?
#
loop_
_entity_poly.entity_id
_entity_poly.type
_entity_poly.pdbx_seq_one_letter_code
_entity_poly.pdbx_strand_id
1 'polypeptide(L)'
;MDDFTEFTDSETKKVAALQEIADTVDRLDTILEELKGTDNKLKAWYEQKKAVYEIKKILHDATHYERYNKAEADEFLSEYNSFVRPKQP
;
A
#
# COMPACT_ATOMS: atom_id res chain seq x y z
N MET A 1 1.68 35.06 9.17
CA MET A 1 0.39 34.34 9.01
C MET A 1 0.60 33.00 8.29
N ASP A 2 1.73 32.79 7.60
CA ASP A 2 2.01 31.56 6.84
C ASP A 2 2.28 30.33 7.72
N ASP A 3 2.99 30.47 8.84
CA ASP A 3 3.36 29.32 9.71
C ASP A 3 2.15 28.54 10.28
N PHE A 4 1.02 29.21 10.54
CA PHE A 4 -0.18 28.55 11.07
C PHE A 4 -0.90 27.73 9.98
N THR A 5 -0.92 28.24 8.74
CA THR A 5 -1.53 27.57 7.59
C THR A 5 -0.73 26.33 7.19
N GLU A 6 0.61 26.43 7.18
CA GLU A 6 1.49 25.30 6.87
C GLU A 6 1.37 24.17 7.92
N PHE A 7 1.21 24.52 9.19
CA PHE A 7 0.95 23.56 10.26
C PHE A 7 -0.38 22.81 10.07
N THR A 8 -1.47 23.52 9.74
CA THR A 8 -2.79 22.88 9.52
C THR A 8 -2.80 21.97 8.29
N ASP A 9 -2.08 22.34 7.23
CA ASP A 9 -1.96 21.53 6.02
C ASP A 9 -1.16 20.24 6.28
N SER A 10 -0.10 20.32 7.08
CA SER A 10 0.70 19.17 7.49
C SER A 10 -0.10 18.17 8.32
N GLU A 11 -0.86 18.64 9.31
CA GLU A 11 -1.69 17.76 10.14
C GLU A 11 -2.85 17.15 9.33
N THR A 12 -3.45 17.91 8.41
CA THR A 12 -4.49 17.40 7.51
C THR A 12 -3.97 16.26 6.64
N LYS A 13 -2.75 16.38 6.09
CA LYS A 13 -2.11 15.31 5.31
C LYS A 13 -1.88 14.04 6.13
N LYS A 14 -1.46 14.17 7.39
CA LYS A 14 -1.25 13.01 8.28
C LYS A 14 -2.55 12.30 8.61
N VAL A 15 -3.63 13.06 8.87
CA VAL A 15 -4.95 12.46 9.12
C VAL A 15 -5.48 11.75 7.88
N ALA A 16 -5.34 12.34 6.69
CA ALA A 16 -5.70 11.69 5.44
C ALA A 16 -4.91 10.39 5.22
N ALA A 17 -3.60 10.41 5.50
CA ALA A 17 -2.74 9.23 5.41
C ALA A 17 -3.17 8.11 6.37
N LEU A 18 -3.61 8.44 7.58
CA LEU A 18 -4.16 7.43 8.51
C LEU A 18 -5.42 6.76 7.94
N GLN A 19 -6.29 7.53 7.28
CA GLN A 19 -7.47 6.97 6.61
C GLN A 19 -7.07 6.07 5.44
N GLU A 20 -6.13 6.49 4.59
CA GLU A 20 -5.65 5.67 3.46
C GLU A 20 -4.98 4.37 3.92
N ILE A 21 -4.27 4.39 5.06
CA ILE A 21 -3.70 3.20 5.68
C ILE A 21 -4.82 2.27 6.18
N ALA A 22 -5.85 2.81 6.86
CA ALA A 22 -6.99 2.02 7.31
C ALA A 22 -7.69 1.33 6.13
N ASP A 23 -7.98 2.09 5.06
CA ASP A 23 -8.61 1.55 3.84
C ASP A 23 -7.73 0.48 3.17
N THR A 24 -6.41 0.58 3.28
CA THR A 24 -5.47 -0.43 2.75
C THR A 24 -5.48 -1.70 3.60
N VAL A 25 -5.59 -1.58 4.92
CA VAL A 25 -5.72 -2.72 5.83
C VAL A 25 -7.05 -3.45 5.62
N ASP A 26 -8.17 -2.72 5.56
CA ASP A 26 -9.50 -3.31 5.35
C ASP A 26 -9.59 -4.08 4.01
N ARG A 27 -8.95 -3.54 2.98
CA ARG A 27 -8.84 -4.20 1.67
C ARG A 27 -8.01 -5.47 1.75
N LEU A 28 -6.87 -5.44 2.46
CA LEU A 28 -6.03 -6.61 2.65
C LEU A 28 -6.80 -7.70 3.42
N ASP A 29 -7.50 -7.35 4.51
CA ASP A 29 -8.29 -8.30 5.29
C ASP A 29 -9.37 -8.97 4.44
N THR A 30 -10.08 -8.18 3.63
CA THR A 30 -11.07 -8.72 2.68
C THR A 30 -10.45 -9.73 1.72
N ILE A 31 -9.33 -9.38 1.09
CA ILE A 31 -8.61 -10.26 0.15
C ILE A 31 -8.11 -11.53 0.85
N LEU A 32 -7.56 -11.41 2.06
CA LEU A 32 -7.04 -12.57 2.80
C LEU A 32 -8.15 -13.51 3.26
N GLU A 33 -9.33 -12.98 3.63
CA GLU A 33 -10.49 -13.81 3.96
C GLU A 33 -11.04 -14.53 2.71
N GLU A 34 -11.05 -13.87 1.54
CA GLU A 34 -11.40 -14.53 0.26
C GLU A 34 -10.42 -15.64 -0.13
N LEU A 35 -9.14 -15.47 0.19
CA LEU A 35 -8.11 -16.48 -0.08
C LEU A 35 -8.08 -17.59 0.98
N LYS A 36 -8.76 -17.41 2.11
CA LYS A 36 -8.81 -18.39 3.20
C LYS A 36 -9.57 -19.63 2.75
N GLY A 37 -8.93 -20.79 2.89
CA GLY A 37 -9.45 -22.05 2.37
C GLY A 37 -9.07 -22.34 0.92
N THR A 38 -8.36 -21.42 0.25
CA THR A 38 -7.64 -21.73 -0.99
C THR A 38 -6.20 -22.18 -0.68
N ASP A 39 -5.60 -23.01 -1.53
CA ASP A 39 -4.17 -23.35 -1.44
C ASP A 39 -3.25 -22.24 -1.97
N ASN A 40 -3.79 -21.05 -2.26
CA ASN A 40 -3.06 -19.96 -2.93
C ASN A 40 -2.25 -19.10 -1.95
N LYS A 41 -1.41 -19.76 -1.14
CA LYS A 41 -0.52 -19.13 -0.15
C LYS A 41 0.44 -18.11 -0.78
N LEU A 42 0.86 -18.37 -2.01
CA LEU A 42 1.73 -17.47 -2.75
C LEU A 42 1.01 -16.16 -3.11
N LYS A 43 -0.24 -16.22 -3.59
CA LYS A 43 -1.04 -15.01 -3.82
C LYS A 43 -1.26 -14.23 -2.53
N ALA A 44 -1.61 -14.90 -1.42
CA ALA A 44 -1.77 -14.24 -0.13
C ALA A 44 -0.49 -13.49 0.30
N TRP A 45 0.69 -14.10 0.10
CA TRP A 45 1.97 -13.45 0.36
C TRP A 45 2.19 -12.20 -0.52
N TYR A 46 1.89 -12.28 -1.83
CA TYR A 46 2.00 -11.12 -2.71
C TYR A 46 1.04 -9.99 -2.29
N GLU A 47 -0.21 -10.28 -1.94
CA GLU A 47 -1.17 -9.25 -1.51
C GLU A 47 -0.73 -8.55 -0.23
N GLN A 48 -0.17 -9.31 0.73
CA GLN A 48 0.44 -8.73 1.94
C GLN A 48 1.63 -7.83 1.59
N LYS A 49 2.52 -8.26 0.69
CA LYS A 49 3.68 -7.45 0.26
C LYS A 49 3.24 -6.18 -0.46
N LYS A 50 2.23 -6.27 -1.32
CA LYS A 50 1.63 -5.13 -2.02
C LYS A 50 1.09 -4.10 -1.03
N ALA A 51 0.30 -4.53 -0.04
CA ALA A 51 -0.22 -3.64 1.01
C ALA A 51 0.90 -2.96 1.80
N VAL A 52 2.01 -3.66 2.10
CA VAL A 52 3.19 -3.05 2.75
C VAL A 52 3.81 -1.95 1.89
N TYR A 53 3.97 -2.14 0.57
CA TYR A 53 4.49 -1.08 -0.30
C TYR A 53 3.55 0.11 -0.42
N GLU A 54 2.24 -0.13 -0.50
CA GLU A 54 1.22 0.92 -0.51
C GLU A 54 1.29 1.76 0.78
N ILE A 55 1.35 1.13 1.95
CA ILE A 55 1.49 1.81 3.25
C ILE A 55 2.80 2.62 3.31
N LYS A 56 3.94 2.04 2.86
CA LYS A 56 5.21 2.76 2.82
C LYS A 56 5.13 4.01 1.94
N LYS A 57 4.44 3.93 0.80
CA LYS A 57 4.22 5.06 -0.10
C LYS A 57 3.35 6.14 0.56
N ILE A 58 2.23 5.76 1.19
CA ILE A 58 1.36 6.70 1.92
C ILE A 58 2.14 7.45 3.00
N LEU A 59 2.96 6.74 3.77
CA LEU A 59 3.83 7.35 4.78
C LEU A 59 4.90 8.26 4.17
N HIS A 60 5.44 7.90 3.00
CA HIS A 60 6.40 8.75 2.29
C HIS A 60 5.77 10.08 1.88
N ASP A 61 4.59 10.00 1.25
CA ASP A 61 3.88 11.16 0.73
C ASP A 61 3.40 12.10 1.86
N ALA A 62 3.04 11.55 3.02
CA ALA A 62 2.52 12.33 4.14
C ALA A 62 3.58 12.85 5.13
N THR A 63 4.68 12.11 5.34
CA THR A 63 5.66 12.42 6.40
C THR A 63 7.11 12.38 5.94
N HIS A 64 7.39 12.21 4.64
CA HIS A 64 8.74 11.97 4.12
C HIS A 64 9.39 10.73 4.73
N TYR A 65 8.62 9.64 4.87
CA TYR A 65 9.16 8.36 5.30
C TYR A 65 10.25 7.84 4.34
N GLU A 66 11.50 7.90 4.78
CA GLU A 66 12.72 7.64 3.98
C GLU A 66 12.91 6.18 3.55
N ARG A 67 12.19 5.22 4.16
CA ARG A 67 12.33 3.80 3.84
C ARG A 67 11.38 3.32 2.72
N TYR A 68 10.71 4.24 2.06
CA TYR A 68 10.01 3.94 0.81
C TYR A 68 11.02 3.96 -0.35
N ASN A 69 11.20 2.81 -0.99
CA ASN A 69 11.99 2.69 -2.20
C ASN A 69 11.05 2.46 -3.39
N LYS A 70 10.89 3.49 -4.22
CA LYS A 70 10.02 3.43 -5.40
C LYS A 70 10.50 2.38 -6.42
N ALA A 71 11.81 2.24 -6.62
CA ALA A 71 12.33 1.27 -7.58
C ALA A 71 12.04 -0.18 -7.15
N GLU A 72 12.22 -0.48 -5.86
CA GLU A 72 11.87 -1.78 -5.26
C GLU A 72 10.37 -2.06 -5.36
N ALA A 73 9.53 -1.06 -5.10
CA ALA A 73 8.08 -1.17 -5.23
C ALA A 73 7.64 -1.41 -6.68
N ASP A 74 8.22 -0.70 -7.64
CA ASP A 74 7.93 -0.84 -9.07
C ASP A 74 8.35 -2.24 -9.59
N GLU A 75 9.53 -2.72 -9.18
CA GLU A 75 10.00 -4.07 -9.51
C GLU A 75 9.06 -5.16 -8.96
N PHE A 76 8.69 -5.04 -7.68
CA PHE A 76 7.73 -5.95 -7.06
C PHE A 76 6.37 -5.93 -7.78
N LEU A 77 5.84 -4.76 -8.12
CA LEU A 77 4.55 -4.64 -8.81
C LEU A 77 4.61 -5.23 -10.23
N SER A 78 5.74 -5.10 -10.92
CA SER A 78 5.97 -5.74 -12.21
C SER A 78 5.91 -7.27 -12.10
N GLU A 79 6.62 -7.83 -11.12
CA GLU A 79 6.63 -9.28 -10.83
C GLU A 79 5.22 -9.77 -10.47
N TYR A 80 4.55 -9.08 -9.54
CA TYR A 80 3.18 -9.38 -9.13
C TYR A 80 2.22 -9.39 -10.32
N ASN A 81 2.27 -8.35 -11.18
CA ASN A 81 1.42 -8.27 -12.37
C ASN A 81 1.68 -9.42 -13.36
N SER A 82 2.92 -9.90 -13.47
CA SER A 82 3.24 -11.07 -14.28
C SER A 82 2.60 -12.35 -13.73
N PHE A 83 2.43 -12.43 -12.41
CA PHE A 83 1.85 -13.58 -11.71
C PHE A 83 0.32 -13.57 -11.73
N VAL A 84 -0.32 -12.40 -11.54
CA VAL A 84 -1.79 -12.31 -11.47
C VAL A 84 -2.47 -12.10 -12.82
N ARG A 85 -1.74 -11.77 -13.89
CA ARG A 85 -2.33 -11.72 -15.23
C ARG A 85 -2.74 -13.13 -15.66
N PRO A 86 -3.98 -13.33 -16.14
CA PRO A 86 -4.35 -14.57 -16.81
C PRO A 86 -3.43 -14.76 -18.02
N LYS A 87 -2.90 -15.97 -18.22
CA LYS A 87 -2.25 -16.34 -19.49
C LYS A 87 -3.26 -16.06 -20.60
N GLN A 88 -2.95 -15.11 -21.48
CA GLN A 88 -3.73 -14.95 -22.71
C GLN A 88 -3.61 -16.26 -23.52
N PRO A 89 -4.71 -16.75 -24.10
CA PRO A 89 -4.73 -17.98 -24.87
C PRO A 89 -3.81 -17.92 -26.09
#